data_AF-A0A4W5MWT4-F1
#
_entry.id   AF-A0A4W5MWT4-F1
#
_cell.length_a   1.000
_cell.length_b   1.000
_cell.length_c   1.000
_cell.angle_alpha   90.00
_cell.angle_beta   90.00
_cell.angle_gamma   90.00
#
_symmetry.space_group_name_H-M   'P 1'
#
loop_
_entity.id
_entity.type
_entity.pdbx_description
1 polymer ?
#
loop_
_entity_poly.entity_id
_entity_poly.type
_entity_poly.pdbx_seq_one_letter_code
_entity_poly.pdbx_strand_id
1 'polypeptide(L)'
;MSRVVDLLGLLKWRSNTSLLQQNLRQLMKVEGGEVVKFLQDTLDALFNIMMENSDSDTFDTLVFDSLVFIIGLIADRKFQHFNPVLETYIRKHFSATLAYTKLTKVLKNYVENAEKLTEQLLKAMKALEYIFKFIVRSRVLFNQ
;
A
#
# COMPACT_ATOMS: atom_id res chain seq x y z
N MET A 1 -11.16 -8.64 25.80
CA MET A 1 -10.49 -9.54 24.83
C MET A 1 -10.92 -9.09 23.42
N SER A 2 -9.97 -9.03 22.49
CA SER A 2 -10.08 -8.59 21.07
C SER A 2 -10.68 -7.21 20.80
N ARG A 3 -9.85 -6.15 20.81
CA ARG A 3 -10.15 -4.97 19.98
C ARG A 3 -10.03 -5.42 18.53
N VAL A 4 -11.17 -5.58 17.86
CA VAL A 4 -11.23 -5.60 16.40
C VAL A 4 -10.55 -4.32 15.94
N VAL A 5 -9.33 -4.45 15.40
CA VAL A 5 -8.70 -3.34 14.70
C VAL A 5 -9.36 -3.33 13.33
N ASP A 6 -10.42 -2.53 13.28
CA ASP A 6 -11.27 -2.33 12.11
C ASP A 6 -10.50 -1.50 11.08
N LEU A 7 -10.70 -1.78 9.79
CA LEU A 7 -10.22 -0.96 8.69
C LEU A 7 -10.54 0.53 8.91
N LEU A 8 -11.65 0.82 9.59
CA LEU A 8 -12.02 2.16 10.05
C LEU A 8 -10.92 2.90 10.81
N GLY A 9 -10.09 2.20 11.59
CA GLY A 9 -8.97 2.79 12.32
C GLY A 9 -7.89 3.34 11.38
N LEU A 10 -7.64 2.66 10.27
CA LEU A 10 -6.76 3.15 9.21
C LEU A 10 -7.43 4.29 8.43
N LEU A 11 -8.72 4.17 8.09
CA LEU A 11 -9.43 5.22 7.35
C LEU A 11 -9.54 6.53 8.13
N LYS A 12 -9.60 6.44 9.47
CA LYS A 12 -9.62 7.60 10.39
C LYS A 12 -8.24 7.91 11.00
N TRP A 13 -7.16 7.52 10.35
CA TRP A 13 -5.79 7.61 10.91
C TRP A 13 -5.41 9.01 11.41
N ARG A 14 -5.90 10.08 10.78
CA ARG A 14 -5.63 11.47 11.20
C ARG A 14 -6.17 11.81 12.58
N SER A 15 -7.19 11.10 13.05
CA SER A 15 -7.74 11.29 14.41
C SER A 15 -6.87 10.64 15.50
N ASN A 16 -5.92 9.76 15.14
CA ASN A 16 -5.03 9.12 16.11
C ASN A 16 -3.73 8.61 15.46
N THR A 17 -2.79 9.53 15.20
CA THR A 17 -1.49 9.21 14.57
C THR A 17 -0.60 8.31 15.42
N SER A 18 -0.78 8.30 16.76
CA SER A 18 0.00 7.45 17.67
C SER A 18 -0.21 5.94 17.43
N LEU A 19 -1.37 5.55 16.90
CA LEU A 19 -1.70 4.15 16.60
C LEU A 19 -1.40 3.77 15.14
N LEU A 20 -0.87 4.69 14.33
CA LEU A 20 -0.75 4.49 12.89
C LEU A 20 0.12 3.29 12.50
N GLN A 21 1.25 3.13 13.18
CA GLN A 21 2.13 1.98 12.96
C GLN A 21 1.42 0.66 13.26
N GLN A 22 0.63 0.63 14.33
CA GLN A 22 -0.17 -0.53 14.69
C GLN A 22 -1.26 -0.78 13.64
N ASN A 23 -1.98 0.26 13.22
CA ASN A 23 -3.06 0.14 12.24
C ASN A 23 -2.56 -0.40 10.90
N LEU A 24 -1.41 0.07 10.40
CA LEU A 24 -0.78 -0.46 9.18
C LEU A 24 -0.42 -1.94 9.31
N ARG A 25 0.11 -2.37 10.46
CA ARG A 25 0.41 -3.79 10.71
C ARG A 25 -0.84 -4.66 10.80
N GLN A 26 -1.96 -4.09 11.25
CA GLN A 26 -3.22 -4.80 11.42
C GLN A 26 -4.01 -4.88 10.12
N LEU A 27 -3.86 -3.93 9.20
CA LEU A 27 -4.46 -3.97 7.86
C LEU A 27 -4.19 -5.31 7.17
N MET A 28 -2.97 -5.83 7.26
CA MET A 28 -2.58 -7.12 6.65
C MET A 28 -3.24 -8.34 7.31
N LYS A 29 -4.03 -8.14 8.38
CA LYS A 29 -4.81 -9.16 9.08
C LYS A 29 -6.31 -8.97 8.91
N VAL A 30 -6.74 -7.87 8.29
CA VAL A 30 -8.16 -7.60 8.00
C VAL A 30 -8.65 -8.62 6.96
N GLU A 31 -9.92 -8.98 7.05
CA GLU A 31 -10.53 -9.87 6.07
C GLU A 31 -10.47 -9.24 4.67
N GLY A 32 -9.98 -9.99 3.67
CA GLY A 32 -9.80 -9.47 2.31
C GLY A 32 -11.09 -8.90 1.71
N GLY A 33 -12.26 -9.45 2.06
CA GLY A 33 -13.57 -8.93 1.63
C GLY A 33 -13.86 -7.51 2.08
N GLU A 34 -13.42 -7.15 3.29
CA GLU A 34 -13.55 -5.80 3.83
C GLU A 34 -12.59 -4.83 3.13
N VAL A 35 -11.35 -5.26 2.92
CA VAL A 35 -10.33 -4.46 2.22
C VAL A 35 -10.76 -4.11 0.80
N VAL A 36 -11.24 -5.10 0.02
CA VAL A 36 -11.66 -4.85 -1.37
C VAL A 36 -12.93 -4.02 -1.47
N LYS A 37 -13.83 -4.10 -0.47
CA LYS A 37 -15.05 -3.27 -0.40
C LYS A 37 -14.72 -1.77 -0.29
N PHE A 38 -13.64 -1.43 0.41
CA PHE A 38 -13.15 -0.07 0.61
C PHE A 38 -11.79 0.15 -0.07
N LEU A 39 -11.56 -0.49 -1.23
CA LEU A 39 -10.25 -0.52 -1.88
C LEU A 39 -9.70 0.89 -2.14
N GLN A 40 -10.52 1.75 -2.74
CA GLN A 40 -10.12 3.13 -3.05
C GLN A 40 -9.77 3.90 -1.77
N ASP A 41 -10.66 3.91 -0.76
CA ASP A 41 -10.44 4.63 0.49
C ASP A 41 -9.19 4.13 1.23
N THR A 42 -8.93 2.83 1.14
CA THR A 42 -7.77 2.19 1.74
C THR A 42 -6.48 2.62 1.04
N LEU A 43 -6.45 2.61 -0.30
CA LEU A 43 -5.31 3.09 -1.08
C LEU A 43 -5.07 4.58 -0.86
N ASP A 44 -6.13 5.40 -0.82
CA ASP A 44 -6.04 6.83 -0.52
C ASP A 44 -5.47 7.06 0.88
N ALA A 45 -5.91 6.32 1.88
CA ALA A 45 -5.34 6.39 3.23
C ALA A 45 -3.85 6.06 3.22
N LEU A 46 -3.45 4.94 2.60
CA LEU A 46 -2.06 4.49 2.52
C LEU A 46 -1.14 5.51 1.86
N PHE A 47 -1.54 6.06 0.71
CA PHE A 47 -0.72 7.04 0.01
C PHE A 47 -0.72 8.40 0.70
N ASN A 48 -1.83 8.82 1.30
CA ASN A 48 -1.84 10.05 2.12
C ASN A 48 -0.90 9.93 3.33
N ILE A 49 -0.87 8.78 4.01
CA ILE A 49 0.08 8.52 5.09
C ILE A 49 1.52 8.67 4.60
N MET A 50 1.83 8.12 3.42
CA MET A 50 3.15 8.23 2.80
C MET A 50 3.51 9.67 2.42
N MET A 51 2.55 10.47 1.94
CA MET A 51 2.79 11.87 1.52
C MET A 51 2.89 12.83 2.70
N GLU A 52 2.03 12.69 3.71
CA GLU A 52 2.04 13.55 4.91
C GLU A 52 3.23 13.27 5.84
N ASN A 53 3.93 12.14 5.65
CA ASN A 53 5.18 11.83 6.35
C ASN A 53 6.36 11.80 5.37
N SER A 54 6.35 12.68 4.36
CA SER A 54 7.32 12.60 3.26
C SER A 54 8.77 12.88 3.65
N ASP A 55 9.00 13.68 4.70
CA ASP A 55 10.31 14.01 5.25
C ASP A 55 10.95 12.86 6.06
N SER A 56 10.24 11.75 6.22
CA SER A 56 10.67 10.59 6.99
C SER A 56 10.35 9.29 6.25
N ASP A 57 11.11 8.23 6.53
CA ASP A 57 10.83 6.89 6.00
C ASP A 57 10.03 6.00 6.97
N THR A 58 9.58 6.54 8.12
CA THR A 58 9.03 5.76 9.24
C THR A 58 7.92 4.79 8.83
N PHE A 59 7.07 5.18 7.87
CA PHE A 59 5.94 4.38 7.44
C PHE A 59 6.10 3.77 6.04
N ASP A 60 7.17 4.12 5.32
CA ASP A 60 7.32 3.77 3.89
C ASP A 60 7.28 2.25 3.68
N THR A 61 8.03 1.49 4.48
CA THR A 61 8.03 0.02 4.41
C THR A 61 6.67 -0.58 4.76
N LEU A 62 5.98 -0.04 5.77
CA LEU A 62 4.66 -0.55 6.18
C LEU A 62 3.58 -0.26 5.14
N VAL A 63 3.63 0.92 4.51
CA VAL A 63 2.75 1.25 3.40
C VAL A 63 3.04 0.35 2.19
N PHE A 64 4.32 0.14 1.87
CA PHE A 64 4.73 -0.76 0.79
C PHE A 64 4.23 -2.19 1.02
N ASP A 65 4.45 -2.75 2.21
CA ASP A 65 3.96 -4.08 2.60
C ASP A 65 2.42 -4.17 2.50
N SER A 66 1.72 -3.11 2.90
CA SER A 66 0.26 -3.02 2.78
C SER A 66 -0.22 -3.04 1.32
N LEU A 67 0.48 -2.33 0.43
CA LEU A 67 0.18 -2.34 -1.01
C LEU A 67 0.41 -3.73 -1.60
N VAL A 68 1.54 -4.38 -1.27
CA VAL A 68 1.84 -5.74 -1.71
C VAL A 68 0.77 -6.73 -1.23
N PHE A 69 0.30 -6.59 0.01
CA PHE A 69 -0.81 -7.38 0.54
C PHE A 69 -2.11 -7.17 -0.25
N ILE A 70 -2.52 -5.91 -0.49
CA ILE A 70 -3.74 -5.59 -1.24
C ILE A 70 -3.67 -6.12 -2.68
N ILE A 71 -2.53 -5.93 -3.36
CA ILE A 71 -2.32 -6.46 -4.72
C ILE A 71 -2.38 -7.99 -4.71
N GLY A 72 -1.77 -8.63 -3.69
CA GLY A 72 -1.83 -10.07 -3.50
C GLY A 72 -3.25 -10.59 -3.28
N LEU A 73 -4.09 -9.86 -2.53
CA LEU A 73 -5.52 -10.18 -2.40
C LEU A 73 -6.22 -10.15 -3.76
N ILE A 74 -6.02 -9.09 -4.54
CA ILE A 74 -6.70 -8.90 -5.83
C ILE A 74 -6.20 -9.92 -6.87
N ALA A 75 -4.94 -10.36 -6.78
CA ALA A 75 -4.41 -11.42 -7.63
C ALA A 75 -5.03 -12.80 -7.33
N ASP A 76 -5.64 -13.00 -6.16
CA ASP A 76 -6.37 -14.23 -5.84
C ASP A 76 -7.64 -14.35 -6.70
N ARG A 77 -7.93 -15.57 -7.19
CA ARG A 77 -9.13 -15.86 -7.99
C ARG A 77 -10.43 -15.43 -7.31
N LYS A 78 -10.47 -15.42 -5.98
CA LYS A 78 -11.61 -14.95 -5.18
C LYS A 78 -11.90 -13.46 -5.43
N PHE A 79 -10.88 -12.63 -5.63
CA PHE A 79 -11.00 -11.17 -5.71
C PHE A 79 -10.56 -10.57 -7.05
N GLN A 80 -10.15 -11.39 -8.03
CA GLN A 80 -9.68 -10.93 -9.35
C GLN A 80 -10.64 -10.00 -10.12
N HIS A 81 -11.94 -10.03 -9.81
CA HIS A 81 -12.93 -9.12 -10.40
C HIS A 81 -12.76 -7.66 -9.92
N PHE A 82 -11.93 -7.40 -8.91
CA PHE A 82 -11.53 -6.07 -8.47
C PHE A 82 -10.33 -5.50 -9.26
N ASN A 83 -9.68 -6.26 -10.14
CA ASN A 83 -8.58 -5.75 -10.99
C ASN A 83 -8.95 -4.46 -11.75
N PRO A 84 -10.13 -4.34 -12.40
CA PRO A 84 -10.55 -3.11 -13.07
C PRO A 84 -10.70 -1.92 -12.11
N VAL A 85 -11.03 -2.16 -10.84
CA VAL A 85 -11.14 -1.12 -9.81
C VAL A 85 -9.76 -0.59 -9.46
N LEU A 86 -8.78 -1.46 -9.25
CA LEU A 86 -7.38 -1.08 -9.01
C LEU A 86 -6.78 -0.33 -10.21
N GLU A 87 -7.02 -0.80 -11.43
CA GLU A 87 -6.62 -0.11 -12.66
C GLU A 87 -7.21 1.29 -12.77
N THR A 88 -8.51 1.42 -12.49
CA THR A 88 -9.21 2.70 -12.51
C THR A 88 -8.66 3.64 -11.46
N TYR A 89 -8.38 3.15 -10.25
CA TYR A 89 -7.76 3.90 -9.18
C TYR A 89 -6.42 4.52 -9.63
N ILE A 90 -5.50 3.69 -10.13
CA ILE A 90 -4.18 4.15 -10.60
C ILE A 90 -4.32 5.21 -11.70
N ARG A 91 -5.23 5.02 -12.64
CA ARG A 91 -5.37 5.93 -13.79
C ARG A 91 -6.05 7.25 -13.43
N LYS A 92 -7.09 7.21 -12.60
CA LYS A 92 -8.02 8.35 -12.43
C LYS A 92 -7.99 9.00 -11.05
N HIS A 93 -7.65 8.26 -9.99
CA HIS A 93 -7.80 8.72 -8.60
C HIS A 93 -6.47 8.95 -7.90
N PHE A 94 -5.48 8.14 -8.22
CA PHE A 94 -4.15 8.23 -7.61
C PHE A 94 -3.48 9.60 -7.89
N SER A 95 -2.98 10.24 -6.82
CA SER A 95 -2.45 11.61 -6.84
C SER A 95 -1.13 11.80 -6.09
N ALA A 96 -0.51 10.73 -5.56
CA ALA A 96 0.70 10.84 -4.73
C ALA A 96 1.97 11.06 -5.58
N THR A 97 2.38 12.33 -5.73
CA THR A 97 3.47 12.76 -6.62
C THR A 97 4.87 12.34 -6.17
N LEU A 98 5.10 12.13 -4.87
CA LEU A 98 6.41 11.72 -4.34
C LEU A 98 6.52 10.22 -4.04
N ALA A 99 5.44 9.46 -4.28
CA ALA A 99 5.41 8.02 -3.98
C ALA A 99 6.45 7.24 -4.80
N TYR A 100 6.78 7.67 -6.03
CA TYR A 100 7.78 6.98 -6.87
C TYR A 100 9.13 6.84 -6.16
N THR A 101 9.61 7.90 -5.50
CA THR A 101 10.90 7.90 -4.79
C THR A 101 10.88 6.90 -3.64
N LYS A 102 9.81 6.93 -2.85
CA LYS A 102 9.65 6.11 -1.64
C LYS A 102 9.44 4.63 -1.97
N LEU A 103 8.53 4.32 -2.89
CA LEU A 103 8.29 2.95 -3.34
C LEU A 103 9.53 2.33 -3.99
N THR A 104 10.26 3.10 -4.81
CA THR A 104 11.51 2.63 -5.43
C THR A 104 12.57 2.36 -4.37
N LYS A 105 12.70 3.23 -3.36
CA LYS A 105 13.65 3.06 -2.26
C LYS A 105 13.38 1.80 -1.45
N VAL A 106 12.12 1.53 -1.09
CA VAL A 106 11.76 0.30 -0.35
C VAL A 106 12.01 -0.94 -1.20
N LEU A 107 11.60 -0.94 -2.47
CA LEU A 107 11.83 -2.05 -3.39
C LEU A 107 13.34 -2.34 -3.56
N LYS A 108 14.15 -1.28 -3.75
CA LYS A 108 15.61 -1.39 -3.83
C LYS A 108 16.18 -2.03 -2.56
N ASN A 109 15.74 -1.60 -1.38
CA ASN A 109 16.19 -2.18 -0.11
C ASN A 109 15.87 -3.68 -0.02
N TYR A 110 14.72 -4.13 -0.53
CA TYR A 110 14.39 -5.57 -0.55
C TYR A 110 15.30 -6.36 -1.48
N VAL A 111 15.66 -5.80 -2.64
CA VAL A 111 16.58 -6.42 -3.58
C VAL A 111 18.00 -6.47 -3.02
N GLU A 112 18.49 -5.38 -2.44
CA GLU A 112 19.85 -5.30 -1.86
C GLU A 112 20.01 -6.22 -0.63
N ASN A 113 18.92 -6.48 0.11
CA ASN A 113 18.92 -7.33 1.30
C ASN A 113 18.17 -8.64 1.07
N ALA A 114 18.16 -9.15 -0.17
CA ALA A 114 17.38 -10.30 -0.58
C ALA A 114 17.60 -11.54 0.32
N GLU A 115 18.82 -11.78 0.81
CA GLU A 115 19.13 -12.90 1.70
C GLU A 115 18.38 -12.86 3.04
N LYS A 116 18.13 -11.65 3.56
CA LYS A 116 17.45 -11.43 4.85
C LYS A 116 15.95 -11.20 4.67
N LEU A 117 15.54 -10.72 3.50
CA LEU A 117 14.17 -10.31 3.17
C LEU A 117 13.55 -11.17 2.08
N THR A 118 13.98 -12.43 1.95
CA THR A 118 13.56 -13.35 0.88
C THR A 118 12.05 -13.43 0.72
N GLU A 119 11.31 -13.56 1.83
CA GLU A 119 9.86 -13.69 1.79
C GLU A 119 9.17 -12.38 1.36
N GLN A 120 9.63 -11.24 1.87
CA GLN A 120 9.10 -9.92 1.52
C GLN A 120 9.38 -9.61 0.05
N LEU A 121 10.61 -9.89 -0.41
CA LEU A 121 10.99 -9.73 -1.79
C LEU A 121 10.12 -10.62 -2.69
N LEU A 122 9.94 -11.91 -2.37
CA LEU A 122 9.10 -12.80 -3.17
C LEU A 122 7.66 -12.29 -3.30
N LYS A 123 7.06 -11.78 -2.21
CA LYS A 123 5.72 -11.17 -2.23
C LYS A 123 5.70 -9.91 -3.08
N ALA A 124 6.69 -9.03 -2.92
CA ALA A 124 6.82 -7.81 -3.72
C ALA A 124 6.97 -8.13 -5.22
N MET A 125 7.74 -9.15 -5.56
CA MET A 125 7.93 -9.60 -6.94
C MET A 125 6.65 -10.16 -7.57
N LYS A 126 5.77 -10.79 -6.78
CA LYS A 126 4.43 -11.21 -7.25
C LYS A 126 3.49 -10.03 -7.49
N ALA A 127 3.66 -8.94 -6.74
CA ALA A 127 2.88 -7.70 -6.89
C ALA A 127 3.52 -6.68 -7.85
N LEU A 128 4.65 -7.03 -8.47
CA LEU A 128 5.58 -6.09 -9.09
C LEU A 128 4.94 -5.25 -10.20
N GLU A 129 4.09 -5.86 -11.01
CA GLU A 129 3.39 -5.17 -12.11
C GLU A 129 2.64 -3.93 -11.60
N TYR A 130 1.82 -4.10 -10.55
CA TYR A 130 1.04 -3.00 -9.98
C TYR A 130 1.89 -2.01 -9.18
N ILE A 131 2.92 -2.50 -8.48
CA ILE A 131 3.89 -1.61 -7.82
C ILE A 131 4.56 -0.68 -8.84
N PHE A 132 5.00 -1.20 -10.00
CA PHE A 132 5.54 -0.36 -11.07
C PHE A 132 4.51 0.58 -11.66
N LYS A 133 3.25 0.16 -11.85
CA LYS A 133 2.19 1.07 -12.31
C LYS A 133 2.03 2.27 -11.37
N PHE A 134 2.08 2.08 -10.05
CA PHE A 134 2.09 3.18 -9.08
C PHE A 134 3.33 4.07 -9.20
N ILE A 135 4.53 3.48 -9.29
CA ILE A 135 5.79 4.22 -9.44
C ILE A 135 5.77 5.08 -10.70
N VAL A 136 5.42 4.49 -11.85
CA VAL A 136 5.35 5.19 -13.14
C VAL A 136 4.30 6.29 -13.09
N ARG A 137 3.10 6.00 -12.57
CA ARG A 137 2.04 7.01 -12.47
C ARG A 137 2.45 8.17 -11.58
N SER A 138 3.05 7.89 -10.42
CA SER A 138 3.55 8.91 -9.50
C SER A 138 4.59 9.80 -10.17
N ARG A 139 5.53 9.20 -10.93
CA ARG A 139 6.54 9.95 -11.69
C ARG A 139 5.93 10.83 -12.79
N VAL A 140 4.90 10.35 -13.48
CA VAL A 140 4.17 11.16 -14.47
C VAL A 140 3.51 12.36 -13.80
N LEU A 141 2.81 12.15 -12.68
CA LEU A 141 2.13 13.21 -11.93
C LEU A 141 3.11 14.26 -11.36
N PHE A 142 4.31 13.85 -10.97
CA PHE A 142 5.34 14.79 -10.50
C PHE A 142 5.83 15.75 -11.58
N ASN A 143 5.78 15.34 -12.85
CA ASN A 143 6.23 16.15 -13.99
C ASN A 143 5.11 16.98 -14.63
N GLN A 144 3.90 16.96 -14.05
CA GLN A 144 2.75 17.77 -14.47
C GLN A 144 2.70 19.06 -13.65
#